data_AF-A0A1D5RL87-F1
#
_entry.id   AF-A0A1D5RL87-F1
#
_cell.length_a   1.000
_cell.length_b   1.000
_cell.length_c   1.000
_cell.angle_alpha   90.00
_cell.angle_beta   90.00
_cell.angle_gamma   90.00
#
_symmetry.space_group_name_H-M   'P 1'
#
loop_
_entity.id
_entity.type
_entity.pdbx_description
1 polymer ?
#
loop_
_entity_poly.entity_id
_entity_poly.type
_entity_poly.pdbx_seq_one_letter_code
_entity_poly.pdbx_strand_id
1 'polypeptide(L)' 'MTITYSCVANGRAVLAELALTGGAYQEAAAKVLRQALLKAEPTTIIQIGRCQES' A
#
# COMPACT_ATOMS: atom_id res chain seq x y z
N MET A 1 -6.43 14.96 14.06
CA MET A 1 -6.68 14.41 12.71
C MET A 1 -6.92 12.91 12.86
N THR A 2 -7.91 12.35 12.17
CA THR A 2 -8.25 10.92 12.25
C THR A 2 -8.00 10.30 10.87
N ILE A 3 -7.23 9.21 10.82
CA ILE A 3 -7.03 8.42 9.60
C ILE A 3 -8.35 7.72 9.31
N THR A 4 -8.96 7.89 8.15
CA THR A 4 -10.26 7.27 7.82
C THR A 4 -10.12 5.94 7.08
N TYR A 5 -8.96 5.71 6.47
CA TYR A 5 -8.64 4.51 5.69
C TYR A 5 -7.15 4.19 5.77
N SER A 6 -6.82 2.92 5.95
CA SER A 6 -5.46 2.39 5.81
C SER A 6 -5.49 1.05 5.08
N CYS A 7 -4.46 0.75 4.30
CA CYS A 7 -4.33 -0.54 3.62
C CYS A 7 -2.88 -0.96 3.45
N VAL A 8 -2.65 -2.27 3.44
CA VAL A 8 -1.39 -2.91 3.07
C VAL A 8 -1.54 -3.43 1.65
N ALA A 9 -0.62 -3.06 0.76
CA ALA A 9 -0.64 -3.48 -0.64
C ALA A 9 0.73 -3.96 -1.10
N ASN A 10 0.74 -4.97 -1.97
CA ASN A 10 1.90 -5.40 -2.72
C ASN A 10 1.69 -5.02 -4.18
N GLY A 11 2.42 -3.98 -4.62
CA GLY A 11 2.23 -3.39 -5.92
C GLY A 11 0.80 -2.87 -6.10
N ARG A 12 0.04 -3.54 -6.97
CA ARG A 12 -1.36 -3.18 -7.29
C ARG A 12 -2.40 -3.97 -6.49
N ALA A 13 -1.97 -5.00 -5.76
CA ALA A 13 -2.86 -5.87 -5.01
C ALA A 13 -2.95 -5.38 -3.55
N VAL A 14 -4.16 -5.14 -3.06
CA VAL A 14 -4.42 -4.86 -1.64
C VAL A 14 -4.49 -6.19 -0.91
N LEU A 15 -3.67 -6.36 0.13
CA LEU A 15 -3.60 -7.57 0.95
C LEU A 15 -4.50 -7.47 2.19
N ALA A 16 -4.64 -6.26 2.74
CA ALA A 16 -5.50 -5.97 3.88
C ALA A 16 -5.92 -4.50 3.85
N GLU A 17 -7.14 -4.21 4.30
CA GLU A 17 -7.65 -2.84 4.43
C GLU A 17 -8.43 -2.65 5.74
N LEU A 18 -8.41 -1.44 6.26
CA LEU A 18 -9.19 -1.00 7.41
C LEU A 18 -9.82 0.36 7.08
N ALA A 19 -11.14 0.40 7.06
CA ALA A 19 -11.92 1.61 6.90
C ALA A 19 -12.67 1.92 8.20
N LEU A 20 -12.44 3.11 8.76
CA LEU A 20 -13.08 3.54 10.01
C LEU A 20 -14.55 3.96 9.82
N THR A 21 -14.93 4.23 8.57
CA THR A 21 -16.30 4.51 8.15
C THR A 21 -16.61 3.67 6.92
N GLY A 22 -17.83 3.14 6.77
CA GLY A 22 -18.25 2.21 5.72
C GLY A 22 -18.28 2.80 4.29
N GLY A 23 -17.18 3.40 3.85
CA GLY A 23 -16.98 3.92 2.50
C GLY A 23 -16.23 2.93 1.61
N ALA A 24 -16.50 2.98 0.31
CA ALA A 24 -15.79 2.19 -0.69
C ALA A 24 -14.46 2.87 -1.08
N TYR A 25 -13.38 2.55 -0.37
CA TYR A 25 -12.06 3.14 -0.60
C TYR A 25 -11.18 2.35 -1.59
N GLN A 26 -11.60 1.14 -1.97
CA GLN A 26 -10.83 0.25 -2.84
C GLN A 26 -10.50 0.86 -4.21
N GLU A 27 -11.46 1.53 -4.85
CA GLU A 27 -11.26 2.22 -6.13
C GLU A 27 -10.26 3.38 -6.00
N ALA A 28 -10.36 4.15 -4.92
CA ALA A 28 -9.44 5.25 -4.64
C ALA A 28 -8.03 4.73 -4.34
N ALA A 29 -7.92 3.69 -3.51
CA ALA A 29 -6.66 3.03 -3.18
C ALA A 29 -5.99 2.45 -4.42
N ALA A 30 -6.73 1.78 -5.31
CA ALA A 30 -6.20 1.24 -6.55
C ALA A 30 -5.63 2.33 -7.47
N LYS A 31 -6.30 3.49 -7.58
CA LYS A 31 -5.77 4.64 -8.35
C LYS A 31 -4.49 5.20 -7.76
N VAL A 32 -4.44 5.36 -6.43
CA VAL A 32 -3.25 5.84 -5.72
C VAL A 32 -2.09 4.87 -5.88
N LEU A 33 -2.31 3.56 -5.69
CA LEU A 33 -1.31 2.52 -5.86
C LEU A 33 -0.75 2.49 -7.29
N ARG A 34 -1.62 2.63 -8.32
CA ARG A 34 -1.18 2.73 -9.72
C ARG A 34 -0.29 3.95 -9.95
N GLN A 35 -0.67 5.11 -9.43
CA GLN A 35 0.14 6.33 -9.55
C GLN A 35 1.46 6.21 -8.79
N ALA A 36 1.45 5.61 -7.59
CA ALA A 36 2.64 5.38 -6.80
C ALA A 36 3.62 4.47 -7.54
N LEU A 37 3.13 3.40 -8.19
CA LEU A 37 3.98 2.50 -8.98
C LEU A 37 4.51 3.11 -10.28
N LEU A 38 3.72 3.98 -10.95
CA LEU A 38 4.20 4.68 -12.14
C LEU A 38 5.25 5.73 -11.82
N LYS A 39 5.17 6.33 -10.63
CA LYS A 39 6.14 7.30 -10.11
C LYS A 39 7.29 6.66 -9.34
N ALA A 40 7.17 5.38 -8.97
CA ALA A 40 8.27 4.62 -8.40
C ALA A 40 9.31 4.43 -9.52
N GLU A 41 10.35 5.26 -9.50
CA GLU A 41 11.57 4.94 -10.24
C GLU A 41 12.00 3.51 -9.84
N PRO A 42 12.55 2.69 -10.76
CA PRO A 42 13.02 1.33 -10.46
C PRO A 42 14.19 1.26 -9.44
N THR A 43 14.44 2.35 -8.72
CA THR A 43 15.44 2.48 -7.68
C THR A 43 14.72 2.77 -6.38
N THR A 44 14.44 1.72 -5.61
CA THR A 44 15.11 1.47 -4.33
C THR A 44 14.42 0.26 -3.70
N ILE A 45 14.99 -0.93 -3.89
CA ILE A 45 14.72 -2.06 -2.99
C ILE A 45 15.38 -1.69 -1.66
N ILE A 46 14.65 -1.03 -0.76
CA ILE A 46 15.10 -0.86 0.62
C ILE A 46 14.81 -2.19 1.31
N GLN A 47 15.80 -3.07 1.37
CA GLN A 47 15.75 -4.27 2.18
C GLN A 47 15.81 -3.87 3.66
N ILE A 48 14.64 -3.66 4.27
CA ILE A 48 14.53 -3.42 5.71
C ILE A 48 14.65 -4.76 6.42
N GLY A 49 15.85 -5.03 6.94
CA GLY A 49 16.15 -6.22 7.72
C GLY A 49 16.55 -7.41 6.85
N ARG A 50 17.67 -8.06 7.19
CA ARG A 50 17.94 -9.42 6.73
C ARG A 50 17.01 -10.32 7.52
N CYS A 51 16.13 -11.07 6.85
CA CYS A 51 15.62 -12.29 7.46
C CYS A 51 16.83 -13.22 7.58
N GLN A 52 17.42 -13.30 8.78
CA GLN A 52 18.25 -14.43 9.13
C GLN A 52 17.33 -15.65 9.12
N GLU A 53 17.40 -16.44 8.04
CA GLU A 53 16.95 -17.82 8.07
C GLU A 53 17.87 -18.56 9.06
N SER A 54 17.31 -19.02 10.18
CA SER A 54 17.90 -20.00 11.09
C SER A 54 17.14 -21.31 10.99
#